data_AF-A0A855F2P5-F1
#
_entry.id   AF-A0A855F2P5-F1
#
_cell.length_a   1.000
_cell.length_b   1.000
_cell.length_c   1.000
_cell.angle_alpha   90.00
_cell.angle_beta   90.00
_cell.angle_gamma   90.00
#
_symmetry.space_group_name_H-M   'P 1'
#
loop_
_entity.id
_entity.type
_entity.pdbx_description
1 polymer ?
#
loop_
_entity_poly.entity_id
_entity_poly.type
_entity_poly.pdbx_seq_one_letter_code
_entity_poly.pdbx_strand_id
1 'polypeptide(L)'
;MMNNPMGEIKRSLCDERGSVTIEAGLYFVVFFVLCALLVDFSAVFLNKSYLARVTYSLASVVRERSVFYGEKEELSQQDVSDLYELAGVLLEESRLAGSRYQLVVEAAFFQSSGSKAQRHLLNTQSIARGSGDCHSRPGITSSQIADLSPWDTKGRWLPVYQVTMCLPGGESLFKRTLNSVGIEIGDIAISNAVIPR
;
A
#
# COMPACT_ATOMS: atom_id res chain seq x y z
N MET A 1 -57.50 -13.36 33.39
CA MET A 1 -57.13 -11.95 33.16
C MET A 1 -55.76 -11.94 32.52
N MET A 2 -55.69 -11.73 31.21
CA MET A 2 -54.44 -11.77 30.44
C MET A 2 -53.65 -10.49 30.69
N ASN A 3 -52.49 -10.61 31.35
CA ASN A 3 -51.49 -9.55 31.36
C ASN A 3 -51.07 -9.28 29.92
N ASN A 4 -51.31 -8.07 29.44
CA ASN A 4 -50.98 -7.65 28.10
C ASN A 4 -49.57 -7.04 28.12
N PRO A 5 -48.51 -7.79 27.78
CA PRO A 5 -47.12 -7.34 27.94
C PRO A 5 -46.81 -6.06 27.14
N MET A 6 -47.59 -5.83 26.08
CA MET A 6 -47.50 -4.63 25.24
C MET A 6 -47.85 -3.34 26.01
N GLY A 7 -48.76 -3.41 26.99
CA GLY A 7 -49.20 -2.26 27.77
C GLY A 7 -48.16 -1.78 28.79
N GLU A 8 -47.43 -2.71 29.40
CA GLU A 8 -46.35 -2.40 30.34
C GLU A 8 -45.12 -1.82 29.65
N ILE A 9 -44.76 -2.33 28.47
CA ILE A 9 -43.67 -1.78 27.65
C ILE A 9 -44.00 -0.33 27.27
N LYS A 10 -45.24 -0.05 26.86
CA LYS A 10 -45.68 1.31 26.49
C LYS A 10 -45.67 2.28 27.68
N ARG A 11 -45.98 1.80 28.89
CA ARG A 11 -45.97 2.61 30.11
C ARG A 11 -44.54 2.88 30.60
N SER A 12 -43.65 1.89 30.47
CA SER A 12 -42.21 2.02 30.75
C SER A 12 -41.51 2.98 29.76
N LEU A 13 -41.93 2.98 28.49
CA LEU A 13 -41.44 3.92 27.47
C LEU A 13 -41.85 5.39 27.70
N CYS A 14 -42.94 5.64 28.42
CA CYS A 14 -43.43 6.99 28.75
C CYS A 14 -42.97 7.49 30.13
N ASP A 15 -42.21 6.70 30.89
CA ASP A 15 -41.58 7.14 32.14
C ASP A 15 -40.21 7.79 31.82
N GLU A 16 -39.92 8.96 32.38
CA GLU A 16 -38.69 9.73 32.09
C GLU A 16 -37.43 8.88 32.32
N ARG A 17 -37.46 7.96 33.30
CA ARG A 17 -36.35 7.06 33.62
C ARG A 17 -36.12 5.98 32.54
N GLY A 18 -37.20 5.48 31.95
CA GLY A 18 -37.14 4.51 30.85
C GLY A 18 -36.61 5.15 29.56
N SER A 19 -37.06 6.36 29.25
CA SER A 19 -36.59 7.13 28.10
C SER A 19 -35.09 7.45 28.18
N VAL A 20 -34.59 7.90 29.34
CA VAL A 20 -33.15 8.18 29.57
C VAL A 20 -32.30 6.91 29.46
N THR A 21 -32.81 5.76 29.93
CA THR A 21 -32.07 4.48 29.83
C THR A 21 -31.93 4.03 28.38
N ILE A 22 -32.97 4.23 27.55
CA ILE A 22 -32.93 3.90 26.12
C ILE A 22 -31.96 4.81 25.37
N GLU A 23 -31.96 6.11 25.67
CA GLU A 23 -31.03 7.08 25.08
C GLU A 23 -29.58 6.76 25.46
N ALA A 24 -29.32 6.46 26.74
CA ALA A 24 -28.01 6.03 27.21
C ALA A 24 -27.56 4.72 26.51
N GLY A 25 -28.47 3.76 26.34
CA GLY A 25 -28.20 2.53 25.60
C GLY A 25 -27.80 2.79 24.15
N LEU A 26 -28.47 3.72 23.47
CA LEU A 26 -28.12 4.13 22.11
C LEU A 26 -26.72 4.75 22.04
N TYR A 27 -26.35 5.61 23.00
CA TYR A 27 -25.00 6.19 23.05
C TYR A 27 -23.91 5.13 23.21
N PHE A 28 -24.12 4.13 24.07
CA PHE A 28 -23.15 3.03 24.20
C PHE A 28 -23.00 2.23 22.90
N VAL A 29 -24.09 1.93 22.21
CA VAL A 29 -24.04 1.22 20.93
C VAL A 29 -23.24 2.02 19.91
N VAL A 30 -23.52 3.32 19.75
CA VAL A 30 -22.77 4.20 18.84
C VAL A 30 -21.30 4.26 19.23
N PHE A 31 -21.00 4.40 20.53
CA PHE A 31 -19.63 4.43 21.05
C PHE A 31 -18.85 3.15 20.70
N PHE A 32 -19.42 1.97 20.92
CA PHE A 32 -18.77 0.70 20.58
C PHE A 32 -18.53 0.55 19.07
N VAL A 33 -19.48 0.99 18.24
CA VAL A 33 -19.31 1.01 16.78
C VAL A 33 -18.13 1.91 16.39
N LEU A 34 -18.03 3.11 16.97
CA LEU A 34 -16.91 4.02 16.72
C LEU A 34 -15.58 3.41 17.17
N CYS A 35 -15.52 2.79 18.35
CA CYS A 35 -14.31 2.11 18.82
C CYS A 35 -13.88 0.97 17.88
N ALA A 36 -14.82 0.14 17.42
CA ALA A 36 -14.54 -0.94 16.48
C ALA A 36 -13.97 -0.40 15.16
N LEU A 37 -14.53 0.69 14.62
CA LEU A 37 -14.03 1.35 13.42
C LEU A 37 -12.62 1.93 13.63
N LEU A 38 -12.33 2.51 14.80
CA LEU A 38 -11.00 3.05 15.10
C LEU A 38 -9.93 1.97 15.18
N VAL A 39 -10.23 0.81 15.76
CA VAL A 39 -9.30 -0.33 15.84
C VAL A 39 -9.02 -0.89 14.44
N ASP A 40 -10.06 -1.06 13.63
CA ASP A 40 -9.96 -1.56 12.27
C ASP A 40 -9.17 -0.59 11.36
N PHE A 41 -9.47 0.71 11.44
CA PHE A 41 -8.69 1.77 10.79
C PHE A 41 -7.22 1.73 11.20
N SER A 42 -6.94 1.62 12.50
CA SER A 42 -5.56 1.56 13.02
C SER A 42 -4.81 0.34 12.46
N ALA A 43 -5.48 -0.80 12.30
CA ALA A 43 -4.88 -2.00 11.71
C ALA A 43 -4.46 -1.78 10.24
N VAL A 44 -5.30 -1.10 9.45
CA VAL A 44 -5.00 -0.75 8.05
C VAL A 44 -3.78 0.17 7.97
N PHE A 45 -3.70 1.19 8.83
CA PHE A 45 -2.56 2.12 8.87
C PHE A 45 -1.26 1.42 9.28
N LEU A 46 -1.31 0.51 10.25
CA LEU A 46 -0.16 -0.30 10.63
C LEU A 46 0.31 -1.16 9.47
N ASN A 47 -0.60 -1.85 8.77
CA ASN A 47 -0.25 -2.67 7.60
C ASN A 47 0.39 -1.83 6.49
N LYS A 48 -0.13 -0.63 6.23
CA LYS A 48 0.47 0.32 5.28
C LYS A 48 1.87 0.76 5.72
N SER A 49 2.08 1.01 7.01
CA SER A 49 3.40 1.36 7.57
C SER A 49 4.41 0.22 7.46
N TYR A 50 4.00 -1.03 7.75
CA TYR A 50 4.85 -2.20 7.53
C TYR A 50 5.25 -2.33 6.07
N LEU A 51 4.28 -2.27 5.15
CA LEU A 51 4.55 -2.36 3.72
C LEU A 51 5.51 -1.25 3.26
N ALA A 52 5.32 -0.01 3.73
CA ALA A 52 6.21 1.09 3.38
C ALA A 52 7.66 0.89 3.86
N ARG A 53 7.86 0.34 5.06
CA ARG A 53 9.20 0.02 5.58
C ARG A 53 9.89 -1.08 4.76
N VAL A 54 9.14 -2.12 4.38
CA VAL A 54 9.68 -3.20 3.55
C VAL A 54 10.01 -2.67 2.15
N THR A 55 9.08 -1.98 1.47
CA THR A 55 9.33 -1.40 0.15
C THR A 55 10.52 -0.43 0.17
N TYR A 56 10.68 0.37 1.24
CA TYR A 56 11.85 1.25 1.38
C TYR A 56 13.16 0.47 1.50
N SER A 57 13.15 -0.62 2.29
CA SER A 57 14.32 -1.49 2.46
C SER A 57 14.71 -2.15 1.13
N LEU A 58 13.74 -2.69 0.39
CA LEU A 58 13.97 -3.25 -0.95
C LEU A 58 14.46 -2.19 -1.94
N ALA A 59 13.89 -0.98 -1.89
CA ALA A 59 14.35 0.14 -2.71
C ALA A 59 15.79 0.53 -2.39
N SER A 60 16.23 0.40 -1.14
CA SER A 60 17.63 0.58 -0.75
C SER A 60 18.54 -0.50 -1.33
N VAL A 61 18.10 -1.77 -1.36
CA VAL A 61 18.85 -2.86 -2.03
C VAL A 61 18.98 -2.59 -3.53
N VAL A 62 17.89 -2.14 -4.18
CA VAL A 62 17.91 -1.77 -5.61
C VAL A 62 18.78 -0.56 -5.89
N ARG A 63 18.87 0.41 -4.96
CA ARG A 63 19.81 1.53 -5.06
C ARG A 63 21.27 1.05 -5.06
N GLU A 64 21.61 0.06 -4.25
CA GLU A 64 22.96 -0.52 -4.14
C GLU A 64 23.16 -1.73 -5.08
N ARG A 65 22.30 -1.87 -6.10
CA ARG A 65 22.27 -3.00 -7.04
C ARG A 65 23.62 -3.28 -7.71
N SER A 66 24.43 -2.25 -7.96
CA SER A 66 25.77 -2.39 -8.54
C SER A 66 26.65 -3.34 -7.73
N VAL A 67 26.54 -3.30 -6.40
CA VAL A 67 27.28 -4.17 -5.46
C VAL A 67 26.70 -5.57 -5.42
N PHE A 68 25.37 -5.71 -5.41
CA PHE A 68 24.71 -7.02 -5.23
C PHE A 68 24.59 -7.84 -6.52
N TYR A 69 24.48 -7.19 -7.68
CA TYR A 69 24.15 -7.83 -8.96
C TYR A 69 25.21 -7.60 -10.05
N GLY A 70 26.45 -7.25 -9.65
CA GLY A 70 27.61 -7.20 -10.53
C GLY A 70 27.54 -6.13 -11.61
N GLU A 71 27.18 -4.89 -11.21
CA GLU A 71 27.11 -3.69 -12.07
C GLU A 71 26.17 -3.79 -13.29
N LYS A 72 25.29 -4.79 -13.36
CA LYS A 72 24.31 -4.91 -14.44
C LYS A 72 23.15 -3.94 -14.23
N GLU A 73 23.01 -2.97 -15.15
CA GLU A 73 21.90 -2.02 -15.14
C GLU A 73 20.56 -2.68 -15.51
N GLU A 74 20.56 -3.68 -16.40
CA GLU A 74 19.33 -4.38 -16.79
C GLU A 74 18.80 -5.27 -15.67
N LEU A 75 17.49 -5.24 -15.43
CA LEU A 75 16.79 -6.08 -14.45
C LEU A 75 16.71 -7.54 -14.95
N SER A 76 17.08 -8.48 -14.08
CA SER A 76 16.86 -9.91 -14.30
C SER A 76 15.65 -10.40 -13.50
N GLN A 77 15.03 -11.47 -14.00
CA GLN A 77 13.97 -12.19 -13.28
C GLN A 77 14.49 -12.75 -11.94
N GLN A 78 15.76 -13.15 -11.88
CA GLN A 78 16.36 -13.65 -10.64
C GLN A 78 16.41 -12.55 -9.58
N ASP A 79 16.83 -11.33 -9.94
CA ASP A 79 16.96 -10.25 -8.97
C ASP A 79 15.61 -9.89 -8.34
N VAL A 80 14.54 -9.90 -9.15
CA VAL A 80 13.18 -9.66 -8.63
C VAL A 80 12.69 -10.85 -7.80
N SER A 81 13.12 -12.08 -8.10
CA SER A 81 12.84 -13.24 -7.26
C SER A 81 13.55 -13.13 -5.91
N ASP A 82 14.83 -12.74 -5.88
CA ASP A 82 15.59 -12.55 -4.64
C ASP A 82 14.98 -11.44 -3.78
N LEU A 83 14.57 -10.32 -4.39
CA LEU A 83 13.86 -9.24 -3.71
C LEU A 83 12.49 -9.69 -3.19
N TYR A 84 11.79 -10.56 -3.92
CA TYR A 84 10.52 -11.14 -3.47
C TYR A 84 10.75 -12.02 -2.24
N GLU A 85 11.75 -12.91 -2.25
CA GLU A 85 12.08 -13.74 -1.09
C GLU A 85 12.48 -12.91 0.13
N LEU A 86 13.33 -11.89 -0.07
CA LEU A 86 13.71 -10.95 0.99
C LEU A 86 12.49 -10.20 1.56
N ALA A 87 11.57 -9.77 0.69
CA ALA A 87 10.32 -9.14 1.13
C ALA A 87 9.50 -10.08 2.02
N GLY A 88 9.47 -11.38 1.71
CA GLY A 88 8.82 -12.40 2.51
C GLY A 88 9.39 -12.45 3.92
N VAL A 89 10.71 -12.57 4.04
CA VAL A 89 11.43 -12.59 5.33
C VAL A 89 11.16 -11.32 6.13
N LEU A 90 11.22 -10.14 5.50
CA LEU A 90 10.97 -8.86 6.19
C LEU A 90 9.51 -8.70 6.65
N LEU A 91 8.56 -9.40 6.02
CA LEU A 91 7.16 -9.38 6.41
C LEU A 91 6.81 -10.40 7.50
N GLU A 92 7.63 -11.43 7.73
CA GLU A 92 7.39 -12.46 8.76
C GLU A 92 7.31 -11.89 10.17
N GLU A 93 8.07 -10.83 10.47
CA GLU A 93 8.02 -10.15 11.77
C GLU A 93 6.83 -9.21 11.94
N SER A 94 5.96 -9.11 10.93
CA SER A 94 4.85 -8.18 10.89
C SER A 94 3.49 -8.87 10.97
N ARG A 95 2.42 -8.08 11.14
CA ARG A 95 1.03 -8.55 11.04
C ARG A 95 0.66 -9.11 9.65
N LEU A 96 1.56 -8.95 8.68
CA LEU A 96 1.41 -9.40 7.30
C LEU A 96 2.12 -10.74 7.05
N ALA A 97 2.64 -11.41 8.07
CA ALA A 97 3.24 -12.74 7.95
C ALA A 97 2.29 -13.70 7.20
N GLY A 98 2.80 -14.38 6.18
CA GLY A 98 2.02 -15.30 5.33
C GLY A 98 0.99 -14.63 4.40
N SER A 99 0.93 -13.29 4.36
CA SER A 99 0.07 -12.59 3.40
C SER A 99 0.54 -12.82 1.98
N ARG A 100 -0.40 -12.98 1.06
CA ARG A 100 -0.09 -12.91 -0.37
C ARG A 100 0.21 -11.45 -0.72
N TYR A 101 1.27 -11.21 -1.49
CA TYR A 101 1.59 -9.88 -1.99
C TYR A 101 2.14 -9.98 -3.42
N GLN A 102 2.15 -8.85 -4.10
CA GLN A 102 2.81 -8.69 -5.39
C GLN A 102 3.93 -7.67 -5.26
N LEU A 103 5.11 -8.03 -5.74
CA LEU A 103 6.25 -7.14 -5.93
C LEU A 103 6.35 -6.83 -7.42
N VAL A 104 6.50 -5.55 -7.76
CA VAL A 104 6.76 -5.08 -9.13
C VAL A 104 7.97 -4.17 -9.08
N VAL A 105 8.96 -4.49 -9.90
CA VAL A 105 10.17 -3.70 -10.08
C VAL A 105 10.21 -3.22 -11.52
N GLU A 106 10.28 -1.92 -11.68
CA GLU A 106 10.34 -1.27 -12.98
C GLU A 106 11.64 -0.49 -13.13
N ALA A 107 12.14 -0.38 -14.35
CA ALA A 107 13.32 0.41 -14.69
C ALA A 107 13.06 1.22 -15.95
N ALA A 108 13.52 2.47 -15.94
CA ALA A 108 13.61 3.33 -17.10
C ALA A 108 15.07 3.61 -17.43
N PHE A 109 15.46 3.24 -18.65
CA PHE A 109 16.79 3.48 -19.21
C PHE A 109 16.72 4.67 -20.15
N PHE A 110 17.80 5.44 -20.19
CA PHE A 110 17.90 6.67 -20.96
C PHE A 110 19.05 6.58 -21.95
N GLN A 111 18.89 7.23 -23.10
CA GLN A 111 19.93 7.27 -24.11
C GLN A 111 21.11 8.11 -23.63
N SER A 112 22.32 7.64 -23.88
CA SER A 112 23.56 8.40 -23.68
C SER A 112 23.73 9.40 -24.83
N SER A 113 22.87 10.41 -24.92
CA SER A 113 23.07 11.56 -25.81
C SER A 113 23.99 12.53 -25.09
N GLY A 114 25.15 12.90 -25.67
CA GLY A 114 26.15 13.78 -25.03
C GLY A 114 25.70 15.21 -24.70
N SER A 115 24.39 15.49 -24.74
CA SER A 115 23.78 16.75 -24.36
C SER A 115 22.83 16.57 -23.19
N LYS A 116 23.01 17.41 -22.16
CA LYS A 116 22.11 17.53 -21.00
C LYS A 116 20.72 18.09 -21.39
N ALA A 117 20.56 18.65 -22.59
CA ALA A 117 19.32 19.32 -22.99
C ALA A 117 18.18 18.36 -23.38
N GLN A 118 18.50 17.11 -23.73
CA GLN A 118 17.51 16.13 -24.19
C GLN A 118 17.64 14.82 -23.42
N ARG A 119 16.58 14.46 -22.70
CA ARG A 119 16.42 13.19 -22.01
C ARG A 119 15.49 12.31 -22.82
N HIS A 120 16.05 11.36 -23.55
CA HIS A 120 15.27 10.39 -24.32
C HIS A 120 15.23 9.05 -23.59
N LEU A 121 14.01 8.59 -23.31
CA LEU A 121 13.77 7.25 -22.81
C LEU A 121 14.20 6.24 -23.88
N LEU A 122 15.12 5.35 -23.54
CA LEU A 122 15.63 4.32 -24.45
C LEU A 122 14.76 3.07 -24.38
N ASN A 123 14.56 2.57 -23.16
CA ASN A 123 13.85 1.32 -22.90
C ASN A 123 13.24 1.36 -21.49
N THR A 124 12.20 0.56 -21.28
CA THR A 124 11.64 0.29 -19.97
C THR A 124 11.55 -1.21 -19.74
N GLN A 125 11.77 -1.60 -18.49
CA GLN A 125 11.56 -2.98 -18.04
C GLN A 125 10.57 -2.96 -16.89
N SER A 126 9.68 -3.94 -16.86
CA SER A 126 8.71 -4.14 -15.78
C SER A 126 8.64 -5.63 -15.51
N ILE A 127 9.01 -6.01 -14.29
CA ILE A 127 9.02 -7.40 -13.85
C ILE A 127 8.19 -7.49 -12.57
N ALA A 128 7.20 -8.36 -12.58
CA ALA A 128 6.30 -8.60 -11.45
C ALA A 128 6.45 -10.03 -10.93
N ARG A 129 6.36 -10.18 -9.61
CA ARG A 129 6.37 -11.47 -8.91
C ARG A 129 5.31 -11.49 -7.81
N GLY A 130 4.65 -12.63 -7.64
CA GLY A 130 3.63 -12.82 -6.61
C GLY A 130 2.20 -12.63 -7.15
N SER A 131 1.24 -12.54 -6.22
CA SER A 131 -0.18 -12.48 -6.53
C SER A 131 -0.80 -11.23 -5.92
N GLY A 132 -1.47 -10.45 -6.74
CA GLY A 132 -2.08 -9.18 -6.39
C GLY A 132 -2.29 -8.36 -7.65
N ASP A 133 -3.04 -7.28 -7.54
CA ASP A 133 -3.19 -6.32 -8.61
C ASP A 133 -2.67 -4.96 -8.13
N CYS A 134 -1.75 -4.41 -8.90
CA CYS A 134 -1.07 -3.17 -8.59
C CYS A 134 -1.35 -2.07 -9.62
N HIS A 135 -2.58 -1.99 -10.13
CA HIS A 135 -2.94 -1.01 -11.17
C HIS A 135 -2.96 0.46 -10.69
N SER A 136 -3.07 0.75 -9.39
CA SER A 136 -3.23 2.12 -8.88
C SER A 136 -1.91 2.89 -8.66
N ARG A 137 -1.02 2.93 -9.66
CA ARG A 137 0.34 3.47 -9.47
C ARG A 137 0.82 4.29 -10.68
N PRO A 138 1.57 5.38 -10.47
CA PRO A 138 2.22 6.08 -11.58
C PRO A 138 3.24 5.14 -12.21
N GLY A 139 3.10 4.87 -13.50
CA GLY A 139 4.05 4.04 -14.23
C GLY A 139 5.42 4.71 -14.34
N ILE A 140 6.47 3.90 -14.52
CA ILE A 140 7.86 4.37 -14.63
C ILE A 140 8.07 5.42 -15.75
N THR A 141 7.22 5.42 -16.77
CA THR A 141 7.25 6.39 -17.89
C THR A 141 6.61 7.75 -17.56
N SER A 142 5.96 7.88 -16.41
CA SER A 142 5.41 9.15 -15.95
C SER A 142 6.53 10.18 -15.80
N SER A 143 6.28 11.42 -16.22
CA SER A 143 7.22 12.54 -16.04
C SER A 143 7.64 12.69 -14.57
N GLN A 144 6.74 12.40 -13.63
CA GLN A 144 7.02 12.45 -12.20
C GLN A 144 8.18 11.54 -11.75
N ILE A 145 8.47 10.48 -12.50
CA ILE A 145 9.50 9.48 -12.17
C ILE A 145 10.65 9.58 -13.16
N ALA A 146 10.36 9.64 -14.46
CA ALA A 146 11.38 9.78 -15.51
C ALA A 146 12.18 11.08 -15.36
N ASP A 147 11.58 12.16 -14.84
CA ASP A 147 12.25 13.44 -14.61
C ASP A 147 13.24 13.40 -13.42
N LEU A 148 13.22 12.34 -12.60
CA LEU A 148 14.14 12.18 -11.47
C LEU A 148 15.53 11.69 -11.89
N SER A 149 15.72 11.22 -13.13
CA SER A 149 17.03 10.78 -13.62
C SER A 149 18.06 11.92 -13.55
N PRO A 150 19.18 11.76 -12.82
CA PRO A 150 20.25 12.74 -12.80
C PRO A 150 21.21 12.55 -13.97
N TRP A 151 21.89 13.63 -14.31
CA TRP A 151 22.97 13.63 -15.28
C TRP A 151 24.29 13.25 -14.59
N ASP A 152 24.93 12.18 -15.07
CA ASP A 152 26.21 11.69 -14.57
C ASP A 152 27.39 12.49 -15.14
N THR A 153 28.47 12.53 -14.38
CA THR A 153 29.79 13.07 -14.76
C THR A 153 30.37 12.40 -16.01
N LYS A 154 30.00 11.14 -16.28
CA LYS A 154 30.39 10.40 -17.50
C LYS A 154 29.61 10.82 -18.75
N GLY A 155 28.74 11.82 -18.67
CA GLY A 155 28.00 12.35 -19.82
C GLY A 155 26.81 11.50 -20.23
N ARG A 156 26.13 10.86 -19.27
CA ARG A 156 24.96 10.02 -19.49
C ARG A 156 23.87 10.27 -18.44
N TRP A 157 22.62 9.99 -18.79
CA TRP A 157 21.51 9.95 -17.84
C TRP A 157 21.51 8.61 -17.09
N LEU A 158 21.41 8.64 -15.75
CA LEU A 158 21.34 7.40 -14.98
C LEU A 158 19.95 6.76 -15.06
N PRO A 159 19.84 5.43 -15.06
CA PRO A 159 18.54 4.76 -15.04
C PRO A 159 17.81 5.05 -13.72
N VAL A 160 16.48 5.05 -13.78
CA VAL A 160 15.62 5.18 -12.61
C VAL A 160 14.90 3.87 -12.41
N TYR A 161 14.91 3.35 -11.18
CA TYR A 161 14.19 2.16 -10.79
C TYR A 161 13.01 2.53 -9.92
N GLN A 162 11.95 1.75 -9.97
CA GLN A 162 10.77 1.91 -9.13
C GLN A 162 10.44 0.56 -8.53
N VAL A 163 10.52 0.48 -7.20
CA VAL A 163 10.19 -0.72 -6.45
C VAL A 163 8.83 -0.54 -5.82
N THR A 164 7.98 -1.54 -6.00
CA THR A 164 6.60 -1.40 -5.59
C THR A 164 6.01 -2.68 -5.07
N MET A 165 5.39 -2.61 -3.89
CA MET A 165 4.69 -3.73 -3.30
C MET A 165 3.21 -3.43 -3.14
N CYS A 166 2.39 -4.46 -3.33
CA CYS A 166 0.95 -4.40 -3.11
C CYS A 166 0.45 -5.60 -2.33
N LEU A 167 -0.54 -5.35 -1.49
CA LEU A 167 -1.26 -6.37 -0.75
C LEU A 167 -2.71 -6.44 -1.28
N PRO A 168 -3.12 -7.55 -1.91
CA PRO A 168 -4.51 -7.74 -2.30
C PRO A 168 -5.40 -7.84 -1.06
N GLY A 169 -6.55 -7.16 -1.08
CA GLY A 169 -7.62 -7.46 -0.13
C GLY A 169 -7.40 -6.94 1.28
N GLY A 170 -7.06 -5.66 1.42
CA GLY A 170 -7.24 -4.92 2.68
C GLY A 170 -8.72 -4.71 3.04
N GLU A 171 -9.55 -5.76 3.00
CA GLU A 171 -10.98 -5.79 3.31
C GLU A 171 -11.20 -5.54 4.81
N SER A 172 -11.06 -4.29 5.21
CA SER A 172 -11.37 -3.79 6.55
C SER A 172 -12.86 -3.40 6.63
N LEU A 173 -13.46 -3.47 7.81
CA LEU A 173 -14.85 -2.98 8.01
C LEU A 173 -14.95 -1.52 7.59
N PHE A 174 -13.91 -0.72 7.87
CA PHE A 174 -13.74 0.64 7.43
C PHE A 174 -13.80 0.79 5.91
N LYS A 175 -13.05 -0.03 5.16
CA LYS A 175 -13.10 -0.05 3.68
C LYS A 175 -14.50 -0.39 3.19
N ARG A 176 -15.17 -1.38 3.79
CA ARG A 176 -16.56 -1.73 3.43
C ARG A 176 -17.54 -0.60 3.72
N THR A 177 -17.43 0.04 4.88
CA THR A 177 -18.27 1.19 5.24
C THR A 177 -18.05 2.36 4.29
N LEU A 178 -16.81 2.68 3.93
CA LEU A 178 -16.53 3.77 2.99
C LEU A 178 -16.98 3.45 1.56
N ASN A 179 -16.76 2.22 1.09
CA ASN A 179 -17.28 1.78 -0.19
C ASN A 179 -18.81 1.89 -0.25
N SER A 180 -19.52 1.63 0.87
CA SER A 180 -20.98 1.78 0.94
C SER A 180 -21.47 3.23 0.78
N VAL A 181 -20.60 4.21 1.04
CA VAL A 181 -20.88 5.64 0.88
C VAL A 181 -20.28 6.17 -0.45
N GLY A 182 -19.80 5.27 -1.33
CA GLY A 182 -19.25 5.61 -2.64
C GLY A 182 -17.78 6.05 -2.63
N ILE A 183 -17.06 5.81 -1.53
CA ILE A 183 -15.62 6.09 -1.42
C ILE A 183 -14.86 4.77 -1.57
N GLU A 184 -14.33 4.52 -2.78
CA GLU A 184 -13.54 3.32 -3.06
C GLU A 184 -12.12 3.46 -2.52
N ILE A 185 -11.78 2.64 -1.51
CA ILE A 185 -10.39 2.47 -1.08
C ILE A 185 -9.79 1.28 -1.82
N GLY A 186 -8.84 1.54 -2.73
CA GLY A 186 -8.12 0.51 -3.47
C GLY A 186 -7.28 -0.44 -2.60
N ASP A 187 -6.55 -1.36 -3.23
CA ASP A 187 -5.56 -2.17 -2.53
C ASP A 187 -4.41 -1.31 -1.98
N ILE A 188 -3.74 -1.81 -0.93
CA ILE A 188 -2.63 -1.07 -0.32
C ILE A 188 -1.41 -1.28 -1.21
N ALA A 189 -1.07 -0.27 -1.99
CA ALA A 189 0.13 -0.22 -2.82
C ALA A 189 1.08 0.88 -2.33
N ILE A 190 2.36 0.54 -2.18
CA ILE A 190 3.43 1.49 -1.86
C ILE A 190 4.53 1.38 -2.91
N SER A 191 4.90 2.51 -3.50
CA SER A 191 5.91 2.62 -4.55
C SER A 191 7.00 3.61 -4.16
N ASN A 192 8.25 3.25 -4.41
CA ASN A 192 9.43 4.09 -4.18
C ASN A 192 10.29 4.11 -5.46
N ALA A 193 10.58 5.31 -5.96
CA ALA A 193 11.55 5.51 -7.03
C ALA A 193 12.95 5.71 -6.45
N VAL A 194 13.94 5.08 -7.07
CA VAL A 194 15.35 5.14 -6.65
C VAL A 194 16.27 5.29 -7.85
N ILE A 195 17.36 6.01 -7.61
CA ILE A 195 18.47 6.18 -8.53
C ILE A 195 19.61 5.30 -7.98
N PRO A 196 20.25 4.48 -8.83
CA PRO A 196 21.36 3.62 -8.42
C PRO A 196 22.57 4.47 -8.03
N ARG A 197 23.42 3.91 -7.16
CA ARG A 197 24.73 4.47 -6.82
C ARG A 197 25.87 3.77 -7.56
#